data_AF-A0A4U5U6E4-F1
#
_entry.id   AF-A0A4U5U6E4-F1
#
_cell.length_a   1.000
_cell.length_b   1.000
_cell.length_c   1.000
_cell.angle_alpha   90.00
_cell.angle_beta   90.00
_cell.angle_gamma   90.00
#
_symmetry.space_group_name_H-M   'P 1'
#
loop_
_entity.id
_entity.type
_entity.pdbx_description
1 polymer ?
#
loop_
_entity_poly.entity_id
_entity_poly.type
_entity_poly.pdbx_seq_one_letter_code
_entity_poly.pdbx_strand_id
1 'polypeptide(L)'
;MRGSPSAVRVCRAQSDIAGRNMSCGLWKETLALAEDYLFLCCTSPRAAPPPPSESAAAIRRLAQDMEAQHQARFNSLAQTFLKQCSSDLCTSLRKVIEELVGDGHLNWGRVISLFTFTGVLARQLQEQKATRPGLDPGQGQGLGLVHSRGLAETLADYLGEEKKDWLLENDGWEGLCKFSRSAREVSQDSSMKTALFAAAGVGLAGLTFLLVR
;
A
#
# COMPACT_ATOMS: atom_id res chain seq x y z
N MET A 1 -32.79 20.94 -35.30
CA MET A 1 -32.18 19.60 -35.13
C MET A 1 -32.38 19.17 -33.69
N ARG A 2 -33.16 18.11 -33.45
CA ARG A 2 -33.61 17.70 -32.10
C ARG A 2 -32.84 16.42 -31.74
N GLY A 3 -31.78 16.56 -30.94
CA GLY A 3 -30.98 15.43 -30.47
C GLY A 3 -31.82 14.49 -29.61
N SER A 4 -31.78 13.20 -29.94
CA SER A 4 -32.64 12.18 -29.34
C SER A 4 -32.26 11.93 -27.86
N PRO A 5 -33.17 12.09 -26.87
CA PRO A 5 -32.88 11.95 -25.43
C PRO A 5 -32.40 10.56 -24.99
N SER A 6 -32.56 9.56 -25.87
CA SER A 6 -32.21 8.16 -25.60
C SER A 6 -30.72 7.88 -25.71
N ALA A 7 -30.02 8.53 -26.64
CA ALA A 7 -28.59 8.29 -26.88
C ALA A 7 -27.73 8.79 -25.70
N VAL A 8 -28.05 9.98 -25.17
CA VAL A 8 -27.34 10.56 -24.01
C VAL A 8 -27.51 9.71 -22.74
N ARG A 9 -28.69 9.09 -22.56
CA ARG A 9 -28.96 8.19 -21.42
C ARG A 9 -28.20 6.87 -21.52
N VAL A 10 -28.10 6.32 -22.72
CA VAL A 10 -27.33 5.08 -22.97
C VAL A 10 -25.82 5.29 -22.78
N CYS A 11 -25.27 6.40 -23.27
CA CYS A 11 -23.85 6.73 -23.07
C CYS A 11 -23.50 6.94 -21.60
N ARG A 12 -24.36 7.62 -20.82
CA ARG A 12 -24.15 7.77 -19.36
C ARG A 12 -24.20 6.42 -18.64
N ALA A 13 -25.19 5.58 -18.94
CA ALA A 13 -25.30 4.26 -18.31
C ALA A 13 -24.11 3.34 -18.64
N GLN A 14 -23.60 3.36 -19.88
CA GLN A 14 -22.39 2.60 -20.26
C GLN A 14 -21.13 3.14 -19.58
N SER A 15 -21.00 4.47 -19.46
CA SER A 15 -19.92 5.10 -18.70
C SER A 15 -19.97 4.75 -17.21
N ASP A 16 -21.16 4.67 -16.61
CA ASP A 16 -21.35 4.32 -15.21
C ASP A 16 -21.12 2.83 -14.92
N ILE A 17 -21.39 1.95 -15.90
CA ILE A 17 -21.12 0.51 -15.81
C ILE A 17 -19.62 0.24 -16.03
N ALA A 18 -18.99 0.90 -17.00
CA ALA A 18 -17.55 0.83 -17.21
C ALA A 18 -16.79 1.38 -15.99
N GLY A 19 -17.21 2.53 -15.46
CA GLY A 19 -16.65 3.11 -14.24
C GLY A 19 -16.78 2.20 -13.01
N ARG A 20 -17.94 1.55 -12.83
CA ARG A 20 -18.14 0.57 -11.73
C ARG A 20 -17.33 -0.71 -11.90
N ASN A 21 -17.21 -1.23 -13.12
CA ASN A 21 -16.40 -2.42 -13.40
C ASN A 21 -14.90 -2.13 -13.21
N MET A 22 -14.43 -0.92 -13.56
CA MET A 22 -13.05 -0.50 -13.34
C MET A 22 -12.75 -0.23 -11.86
N SER A 23 -13.71 0.34 -11.10
CA SER A 23 -13.62 0.51 -9.64
C SER A 23 -13.43 -0.84 -8.94
N CYS A 24 -14.23 -1.84 -9.29
CA CYS A 24 -14.11 -3.19 -8.74
C CYS A 24 -12.78 -3.85 -9.15
N GLY A 25 -12.27 -3.53 -10.35
CA GLY A 25 -10.99 -4.03 -10.85
C GLY A 25 -9.80 -3.50 -10.04
N LEU A 26 -9.74 -2.18 -9.81
CA LEU A 26 -8.64 -1.57 -9.05
C LEU A 26 -8.61 -2.01 -7.59
N TRP A 27 -9.77 -2.09 -6.93
CA TRP A 27 -9.83 -2.61 -5.56
C TRP A 27 -9.28 -4.04 -5.47
N LYS A 28 -9.68 -4.93 -6.39
CA LYS A 28 -9.19 -6.32 -6.42
C LYS A 28 -7.69 -6.40 -6.69
N GLU A 29 -7.21 -5.59 -7.63
CA GLU A 29 -5.78 -5.53 -7.93
C GLU A 29 -4.97 -5.02 -6.73
N THR A 30 -5.42 -3.92 -6.10
CA THR A 30 -4.78 -3.39 -4.89
C THR A 30 -4.76 -4.41 -3.76
N LEU A 31 -5.88 -5.12 -3.54
CA LEU A 31 -5.96 -6.17 -2.54
C LEU A 31 -4.93 -7.27 -2.81
N ALA A 32 -4.86 -7.78 -4.04
CA ALA A 32 -3.89 -8.82 -4.41
C ALA A 32 -2.44 -8.36 -4.23
N LEU A 33 -2.13 -7.10 -4.55
CA LEU A 33 -0.81 -6.51 -4.34
C LEU A 33 -0.46 -6.36 -2.86
N ALA A 34 -1.42 -5.94 -2.04
CA ALA A 34 -1.24 -5.81 -0.59
C ALA A 34 -1.08 -7.18 0.08
N GLU A 35 -1.92 -8.16 -0.25
CA GLU A 35 -1.79 -9.53 0.26
C GLU A 35 -0.44 -10.15 -0.10
N ASP A 36 0.00 -9.98 -1.35
CA ASP A 36 1.31 -10.44 -1.80
C ASP A 36 2.46 -9.84 -0.97
N TYR A 37 2.46 -8.52 -0.81
CA TYR A 37 3.52 -7.83 -0.08
C TYR A 37 3.50 -8.15 1.42
N LEU A 38 2.33 -8.18 2.06
CA LEU A 38 2.23 -8.51 3.48
C LEU A 38 2.59 -9.97 3.75
N PHE A 39 2.21 -10.89 2.86
CA PHE A 39 2.65 -12.28 2.93
C PHE A 39 4.17 -12.38 2.85
N LEU A 40 4.82 -11.63 1.93
CA LEU A 40 6.27 -11.57 1.85
C LEU A 40 6.90 -11.05 3.15
N CYS A 41 6.38 -9.96 3.73
CA CYS A 41 6.91 -9.38 4.97
C CYS A 41 6.85 -10.35 6.16
N CYS A 42 5.90 -11.27 6.15
CA CYS A 42 5.69 -12.26 7.21
C CYS A 42 6.36 -13.63 6.93
N THR A 43 6.99 -13.78 5.77
CA THR A 43 7.60 -15.04 5.33
C THR A 43 9.12 -14.90 5.23
N SER A 44 9.86 -15.96 5.53
CA SER A 44 11.31 -15.96 5.35
C SER A 44 11.68 -15.72 3.88
N PRO A 45 12.71 -14.89 3.58
CA PRO A 45 13.12 -14.58 2.20
C PRO A 45 13.41 -15.82 1.34
N ARG A 46 13.82 -16.93 1.96
CA ARG A 46 14.17 -18.18 1.26
C ARG A 46 12.95 -18.99 0.78
N ALA A 47 11.75 -18.66 1.25
CA ALA A 47 10.51 -19.39 0.97
C ALA A 47 9.49 -18.59 0.16
N ALA A 48 9.81 -17.35 -0.23
CA ALA A 48 8.86 -16.50 -0.93
C ALA A 48 8.68 -16.93 -2.40
N PRO A 49 7.42 -17.05 -2.89
CA PRO A 49 7.16 -17.29 -4.31
C PRO A 49 7.59 -16.08 -5.15
N PRO A 50 7.80 -16.27 -6.47
CA PRO A 50 8.03 -15.14 -7.39
C PRO A 50 6.85 -14.15 -7.33
N PRO A 51 7.09 -12.86 -7.61
CA PRO A 51 6.02 -11.87 -7.64
C PRO A 51 4.96 -12.24 -8.69
N PRO A 52 3.66 -12.15 -8.37
CA PRO A 52 2.58 -12.56 -9.27
C PRO A 52 2.35 -11.60 -10.45
N SER A 53 2.92 -10.40 -10.40
CA SER A 53 2.82 -9.38 -11.45
C SER A 53 4.02 -8.44 -11.42
N GLU A 54 4.19 -7.62 -12.47
CA GLU A 54 5.23 -6.59 -12.49
C GLU A 54 5.01 -5.53 -11.39
N SER A 55 3.75 -5.14 -11.15
CA SER A 55 3.37 -4.22 -10.08
C SER A 55 3.76 -4.79 -8.71
N ALA A 56 3.53 -6.08 -8.47
CA ALA A 56 3.96 -6.74 -7.24
C ALA A 56 5.49 -6.72 -7.10
N ALA A 57 6.22 -7.01 -8.19
CA ALA A 57 7.67 -6.94 -8.20
C ALA A 57 8.19 -5.51 -7.90
N ALA A 58 7.50 -4.48 -8.41
CA ALA A 58 7.81 -3.08 -8.16
C ALA A 58 7.58 -2.70 -6.69
N ILE A 59 6.45 -3.09 -6.10
CA ILE A 59 6.12 -2.85 -4.69
C ILE A 59 7.16 -3.52 -3.79
N ARG A 60 7.38 -4.83 -3.97
CA ARG A 60 8.34 -5.60 -3.16
C ARG A 60 9.70 -4.91 -3.12
N ARG A 61 10.24 -4.57 -4.30
CA ARG A 61 11.54 -3.88 -4.42
C ARG A 61 11.53 -2.51 -3.76
N LEU A 62 10.66 -1.59 -4.20
CA LEU A 62 10.67 -0.21 -3.74
C LEU A 62 10.45 -0.12 -2.23
N ALA A 63 9.55 -0.94 -1.71
CA ALA A 63 9.23 -0.94 -0.29
C ALA A 63 10.36 -1.55 0.56
N GLN A 64 11.04 -2.61 0.07
CA GLN A 64 12.23 -3.16 0.72
C GLN A 64 13.42 -2.18 0.70
N ASP A 65 13.66 -1.51 -0.43
CA ASP A 65 14.72 -0.50 -0.55
C ASP A 65 14.46 0.67 0.42
N MET A 66 13.23 1.16 0.46
CA MET A 66 12.79 2.22 1.38
C MET A 66 12.92 1.79 2.85
N GLU A 67 12.53 0.55 3.17
CA GLU A 67 12.66 -0.01 4.50
C GLU A 67 14.13 -0.10 4.92
N ALA A 68 14.99 -0.65 4.05
CA ALA A 68 16.42 -0.80 4.32
C ALA A 68 17.09 0.55 4.56
N GLN A 69 16.71 1.59 3.80
CA GLN A 69 17.25 2.94 3.96
C GLN A 69 16.81 3.61 5.27
N HIS A 70 15.63 3.26 5.81
CA HIS A 70 15.02 3.93 6.95
C HIS A 70 14.58 2.96 8.07
N GLN A 71 15.29 1.84 8.20
CA GLN A 71 14.88 0.70 9.02
C GLN A 71 14.54 1.08 10.47
N ALA A 72 15.44 1.79 11.13
CA ALA A 72 15.25 2.22 12.52
C ALA A 72 13.99 3.10 12.70
N ARG A 73 13.69 3.95 11.71
CA ARG A 73 12.52 4.84 11.75
C ARG A 73 11.24 4.04 11.58
N PHE A 74 11.13 3.21 10.54
CA PHE A 74 9.93 2.39 10.33
C PHE A 74 9.67 1.46 11.51
N ASN A 75 10.72 0.85 12.08
CA ASN A 75 10.58 0.02 13.27
C ASN A 75 10.03 0.82 14.46
N SER A 76 10.55 2.03 14.70
CA SER A 76 10.08 2.91 15.79
C SER A 76 8.63 3.36 15.57
N LEU A 77 8.27 3.74 14.34
CA LEU A 77 6.91 4.17 13.97
C LEU A 77 5.91 3.03 14.16
N ALA A 78 6.24 1.82 13.71
CA ALA A 78 5.40 0.64 13.88
C ALA A 78 5.20 0.30 15.36
N GLN A 79 6.26 0.33 16.17
CA GLN A 79 6.18 0.11 17.61
C GLN A 79 5.31 1.17 18.32
N THR A 80 5.45 2.44 17.91
CA THR A 80 4.66 3.54 18.48
C THR A 80 3.18 3.39 18.14
N PHE A 81 2.88 3.11 16.87
CA PHE A 81 1.53 2.84 16.41
C PHE A 81 0.88 1.67 17.16
N LEU A 82 1.60 0.54 17.32
CA LEU A 82 1.10 -0.64 18.03
C LEU A 82 0.84 -0.36 19.52
N LYS A 83 1.58 0.56 20.16
CA LYS A 83 1.33 0.98 21.55
C LYS A 83 0.12 1.91 21.68
N GLN A 84 -0.14 2.75 20.69
CA GLN A 84 -1.22 3.75 20.69
C GLN A 84 -2.55 3.18 20.17
N CYS A 85 -2.53 2.07 19.42
CA CYS A 85 -3.71 1.43 18.86
C CYS A 85 -4.66 0.95 19.97
N SER A 86 -5.85 1.55 20.07
CA SER A 86 -6.74 1.44 21.24
C SER A 86 -7.69 0.24 21.25
N SER A 87 -7.89 -0.46 20.12
CA SER A 87 -8.49 -1.82 20.09
C SER A 87 -8.58 -2.41 18.68
N ASP A 88 -8.75 -1.57 17.64
CA ASP A 88 -8.80 -2.03 16.26
C ASP A 88 -7.63 -1.49 15.43
N LEU A 89 -6.83 -2.44 14.94
CA LEU A 89 -5.65 -2.20 14.11
C LEU A 89 -6.04 -1.62 12.75
N CYS A 90 -7.12 -2.11 12.15
CA CYS A 90 -7.55 -1.70 10.81
C CYS A 90 -8.08 -0.26 10.85
N THR A 91 -8.94 0.08 11.82
CA THR A 91 -9.41 1.45 12.04
C THR A 91 -8.26 2.41 12.36
N SER A 92 -7.26 1.97 13.14
CA SER A 92 -6.10 2.83 13.44
C SER A 92 -5.24 3.06 12.20
N LEU A 93 -5.01 2.02 11.39
CA LEU A 93 -4.26 2.14 10.13
C LEU A 93 -5.01 3.04 9.16
N ARG A 94 -6.34 2.87 9.07
CA ARG A 94 -7.22 3.67 8.24
C ARG A 94 -7.04 5.17 8.50
N LYS A 95 -6.98 5.59 9.76
CA LYS A 95 -6.70 6.99 10.15
C LYS A 95 -5.32 7.46 9.68
N VAL A 96 -4.29 6.61 9.81
CA VAL A 96 -2.94 6.94 9.32
C VAL A 96 -2.93 7.13 7.81
N ILE A 97 -3.65 6.28 7.08
CA ILE A 97 -3.81 6.42 5.63
C ILE A 97 -4.53 7.73 5.30
N GLU A 98 -5.70 7.99 5.88
CA GLU A 98 -6.47 9.23 5.68
C GLU A 98 -5.62 10.48 5.90
N GLU A 99 -4.83 10.52 6.97
CA GLU A 99 -3.95 11.65 7.26
C GLU A 99 -2.76 11.74 6.29
N LEU A 100 -2.15 10.61 5.92
CA LEU A 100 -0.96 10.62 5.07
C LEU A 100 -1.27 10.98 3.61
N VAL A 101 -2.44 10.60 3.12
CA VAL A 101 -2.79 10.69 1.70
C VAL A 101 -4.11 11.42 1.42
N GLY A 102 -4.75 11.96 2.45
CA GLY A 102 -6.00 12.74 2.36
C GLY A 102 -5.82 14.22 2.04
N ASP A 103 -4.61 14.77 2.17
CA ASP A 103 -4.29 16.19 1.92
C ASP A 103 -4.36 16.62 0.42
N GLY A 104 -4.72 15.71 -0.48
CA GLY A 104 -4.80 15.95 -1.93
C GLY A 104 -3.46 15.82 -2.67
N HIS A 105 -2.36 15.50 -1.99
CA HIS A 105 -1.02 15.40 -2.58
C HIS A 105 -0.50 13.95 -2.66
N LEU A 106 -1.39 13.03 -3.07
CA LEU A 106 -1.03 11.63 -3.28
C LEU A 106 0.01 11.50 -4.41
N ASN A 107 1.03 10.69 -4.16
CA ASN A 107 2.07 10.32 -5.11
C ASN A 107 2.57 8.90 -4.83
N TRP A 108 3.25 8.28 -5.80
CA TRP A 108 3.77 6.91 -5.66
C TRP A 108 4.75 6.73 -4.48
N GLY A 109 5.48 7.77 -4.08
CA GLY A 109 6.35 7.73 -2.90
C GLY A 109 5.56 7.52 -1.60
N ARG A 110 4.44 8.23 -1.43
CA ARG A 110 3.51 8.05 -0.30
C ARG A 110 2.83 6.69 -0.34
N VAL A 111 2.42 6.22 -1.53
CA VAL A 111 1.88 4.86 -1.70
C VAL A 111 2.88 3.83 -1.21
N ILE A 112 4.14 3.88 -1.68
CA ILE A 112 5.16 2.93 -1.22
C ILE A 112 5.44 3.06 0.27
N SER A 113 5.46 4.27 0.85
CA SER A 113 5.59 4.45 2.30
C SER A 113 4.48 3.75 3.09
N LEU A 114 3.23 3.77 2.59
CA LEU A 114 2.12 3.03 3.20
C LEU A 114 2.35 1.52 3.15
N PHE A 115 2.76 1.00 2.00
CA PHE A 115 3.08 -0.43 1.87
C PHE A 115 4.21 -0.81 2.82
N THR A 116 5.34 -0.09 2.79
CA THR A 116 6.48 -0.34 3.69
C THR A 116 6.07 -0.32 5.16
N PHE A 117 5.35 0.71 5.60
CA PHE A 117 4.89 0.82 6.98
C PHE A 117 3.98 -0.34 7.38
N THR A 118 3.01 -0.68 6.53
CA THR A 118 2.06 -1.78 6.78
C THR A 118 2.76 -3.15 6.80
N GLY A 119 3.78 -3.34 5.95
CA GLY A 119 4.62 -4.54 5.96
C GLY A 119 5.42 -4.69 7.26
N VAL A 120 6.02 -3.60 7.75
CA VAL A 120 6.73 -3.60 9.05
C VAL A 120 5.76 -3.85 10.20
N LEU A 121 4.55 -3.26 10.16
CA LEU A 121 3.49 -3.54 11.13
C LEU A 121 3.12 -5.03 11.17
N ALA A 122 2.86 -5.62 10.00
CA ALA A 122 2.49 -7.04 9.88
C ALA A 122 3.59 -7.96 10.44
N ARG A 123 4.86 -7.69 10.11
CA ARG A 123 6.01 -8.43 10.61
C ARG A 123 6.16 -8.33 12.13
N GLN A 124 6.06 -7.12 12.70
CA GLN A 124 6.16 -6.93 14.16
C GLN A 124 4.99 -7.58 14.92
N LEU A 125 3.79 -7.60 14.35
CA LEU A 125 2.64 -8.30 14.92
C LEU A 125 2.84 -9.82 14.95
N GLN A 126 3.50 -10.39 13.94
CA GLN A 126 3.87 -11.80 13.91
C GLN A 126 4.97 -12.12 14.94
N GLU A 127 6.02 -11.28 15.02
CA GLU A 127 7.13 -11.43 15.95
C GLU A 127 6.67 -11.36 17.42
N GLN A 128 5.84 -10.38 17.79
CA GLN A 128 5.32 -10.24 19.16
C GLN A 128 4.50 -11.47 19.61
N LYS A 129 3.88 -12.20 18.67
CA LYS A 129 3.11 -13.41 18.98
C LYS A 129 4.00 -14.65 19.12
N ALA A 130 5.09 -14.75 18.35
CA ALA A 130 6.07 -15.82 18.50
C ALA A 130 6.77 -15.81 19.87
N THR A 131 6.86 -14.63 20.52
CA THR A 131 7.45 -14.46 21.85
C THR A 131 6.47 -14.73 23.01
N ARG A 132 5.16 -14.92 22.76
CA ARG A 132 4.18 -15.26 23.81
C ARG A 132 4.17 -16.78 24.05
N PRO A 133 4.72 -17.29 25.17
CA PRO A 133 4.76 -18.73 25.41
C PRO A 133 3.35 -19.22 25.74
N GLY A 134 2.82 -20.16 24.95
CA GLY A 134 1.55 -20.83 25.24
C GLY A 134 0.52 -20.88 24.10
N LEU A 135 0.79 -20.29 22.94
CA LEU A 135 -0.04 -20.48 21.74
C LEU A 135 0.51 -21.63 20.89
N ASP A 136 -0.35 -22.54 20.45
CA ASP A 136 0.04 -23.61 19.52
C ASP A 136 0.66 -23.02 18.24
N PRO A 137 1.80 -23.55 17.74
CA PRO A 137 2.48 -23.02 16.56
C PRO A 137 1.58 -22.94 15.31
N GLY A 138 0.58 -23.83 15.20
CA GLY A 138 -0.40 -23.85 14.11
C GLY A 138 -1.51 -22.80 14.22
N GLN A 139 -1.83 -22.33 15.43
CA GLN A 139 -2.85 -21.29 15.67
C GLN A 139 -2.31 -19.87 15.45
N GLY A 140 -1.00 -19.68 15.65
CA GLY A 140 -0.31 -18.40 15.44
C GLY A 140 -0.25 -17.95 13.97
N GLN A 141 -0.11 -18.89 13.03
CA GLN A 141 -0.12 -18.60 11.59
C GLN A 141 -1.50 -18.16 11.10
N GLY A 142 -2.57 -18.78 11.59
CA GLY A 142 -3.96 -18.43 11.21
C GLY A 142 -4.36 -17.01 11.64
N LEU A 143 -4.03 -16.59 12.86
CA LEU A 143 -4.31 -15.24 13.35
C LEU A 143 -3.39 -14.17 12.74
N GLY A 144 -2.15 -14.51 12.40
CA GLY A 144 -1.26 -13.63 11.61
C GLY A 144 -1.85 -13.32 10.23
N LEU A 145 -2.35 -14.36 9.56
CA LEU A 145 -3.05 -14.24 8.27
C LEU A 145 -4.33 -13.39 8.34
N VAL A 146 -5.07 -13.51 9.45
CA VAL A 146 -6.31 -12.73 9.64
C VAL A 146 -6.02 -11.24 9.76
N HIS A 147 -4.98 -10.85 10.50
CA HIS A 147 -4.60 -9.43 10.56
C HIS A 147 -3.96 -8.95 9.26
N SER A 148 -3.13 -9.76 8.58
CA SER A 148 -2.57 -9.34 7.29
C SER A 148 -3.65 -9.13 6.24
N ARG A 149 -4.72 -9.95 6.25
CA ARG A 149 -5.86 -9.75 5.37
C ARG A 149 -6.62 -8.46 5.68
N GLY A 150 -6.93 -8.18 6.94
CA GLY A 150 -7.59 -6.91 7.31
C GLY A 150 -6.76 -5.67 6.97
N LEU A 151 -5.43 -5.74 7.13
CA LEU A 151 -4.52 -4.68 6.70
C LEU A 151 -4.51 -4.51 5.17
N ALA A 152 -4.51 -5.61 4.42
CA ALA A 152 -4.59 -5.58 2.96
C ALA A 152 -5.92 -5.01 2.46
N GLU A 153 -7.04 -5.42 3.06
CA GLU A 153 -8.38 -4.87 2.79
C GLU A 153 -8.42 -3.38 3.11
N THR A 154 -7.82 -2.93 4.22
CA THR A 154 -7.74 -1.50 4.56
C THR A 154 -6.99 -0.68 3.49
N LEU A 155 -5.89 -1.22 2.95
CA LEU A 155 -5.18 -0.58 1.83
C LEU A 155 -6.01 -0.57 0.55
N ALA A 156 -6.71 -1.66 0.24
CA ALA A 156 -7.56 -1.78 -0.94
C ALA A 156 -8.77 -0.84 -0.89
N ASP A 157 -9.45 -0.75 0.26
CA ASP A 157 -10.58 0.14 0.47
C ASP A 157 -10.18 1.59 0.23
N TYR A 158 -9.02 2.01 0.75
CA TYR A 158 -8.61 3.39 0.58
C TYR A 158 -8.02 3.66 -0.81
N LEU A 159 -7.01 2.90 -1.24
CA LEU A 159 -6.32 3.18 -2.50
C LEU A 159 -7.16 2.79 -3.72
N GLY A 160 -7.75 1.59 -3.68
CA GLY A 160 -8.47 0.99 -4.80
C GLY A 160 -9.92 1.45 -4.94
N GLU A 161 -10.55 1.95 -3.89
CA GLU A 161 -11.93 2.48 -3.94
C GLU A 161 -11.97 4.00 -3.75
N GLU A 162 -11.39 4.55 -2.67
CA GLU A 162 -11.47 6.01 -2.40
C GLU A 162 -10.50 6.86 -3.22
N LYS A 163 -9.32 6.33 -3.56
CA LYS A 163 -8.31 7.01 -4.41
C LYS A 163 -8.25 6.44 -5.83
N LYS A 164 -9.32 5.75 -6.27
CA LYS A 164 -9.39 5.15 -7.60
C LYS A 164 -9.22 6.16 -8.73
N ASP A 165 -9.78 7.35 -8.60
CA ASP A 165 -9.68 8.38 -9.64
C ASP A 165 -8.22 8.81 -9.83
N TRP A 166 -7.50 9.02 -8.71
CA TRP A 166 -6.06 9.30 -8.75
C TRP A 166 -5.28 8.12 -9.36
N LEU A 167 -5.59 6.88 -9.01
CA LEU A 167 -4.95 5.71 -9.64
C LEU A 167 -5.19 5.71 -11.15
N LEU A 168 -6.42 5.91 -11.62
CA LEU A 168 -6.74 5.94 -13.05
C LEU A 168 -6.04 7.09 -13.78
N GLU A 169 -5.99 8.27 -13.18
CA GLU A 169 -5.25 9.43 -13.72
C GLU A 169 -3.74 9.20 -13.80
N ASN A 170 -3.22 8.26 -13.01
CA ASN A 170 -1.81 7.89 -12.94
C ASN A 170 -1.53 6.50 -13.54
N ASP A 171 -2.28 6.08 -14.57
CA ASP A 171 -2.11 4.81 -15.30
C ASP A 171 -2.31 3.52 -14.46
N GLY A 172 -3.08 3.60 -13.37
CA GLY A 172 -3.28 2.50 -12.45
C GLY A 172 -1.96 1.99 -11.86
N TRP A 173 -1.89 0.69 -11.58
CA TRP A 173 -0.66 0.09 -11.05
C TRP A 173 0.46 -0.03 -12.10
N GLU A 174 0.16 0.11 -13.39
CA GLU A 174 1.20 0.23 -14.43
C GLU A 174 1.98 1.55 -14.29
N GLY A 175 1.33 2.62 -13.80
CA GLY A 175 2.02 3.86 -13.44
C GLY A 175 3.09 3.67 -12.38
N LEU A 176 2.85 2.79 -11.41
CA LEU A 176 3.88 2.40 -10.43
C LEU A 176 5.03 1.66 -11.10
N CYS A 177 4.75 0.75 -12.05
CA CYS A 177 5.80 0.06 -12.79
C CYS A 177 6.70 1.05 -13.54
N LYS A 178 6.10 2.03 -14.24
CA LYS A 178 6.83 3.13 -14.90
C LYS A 178 7.70 3.90 -13.91
N PHE A 179 7.11 4.36 -12.80
CA PHE A 179 7.81 5.05 -11.71
C PHE A 179 9.00 4.23 -11.19
N SER A 180 8.80 2.92 -11.03
CA SER A 180 9.82 2.00 -10.52
C SER A 180 10.92 1.69 -11.52
N ARG A 181 10.63 1.70 -12.83
CA ARG A 181 11.63 1.60 -13.90
C ARG A 181 12.46 2.87 -13.97
N SER A 182 11.82 4.04 -13.93
CA SER A 182 12.52 5.32 -13.84
C SER A 182 13.42 5.39 -12.60
N ALA A 183 12.97 4.86 -11.46
CA ALA A 183 13.80 4.72 -10.26
C ALA A 183 15.09 3.92 -10.48
N ARG A 184 15.02 2.86 -11.29
CA ARG A 184 16.17 2.01 -11.62
C ARG A 184 17.10 2.65 -12.66
N GLU A 185 16.54 3.23 -13.72
CA GLU A 185 17.31 3.86 -14.80
C GLU A 185 18.06 5.11 -14.32
N VAL A 186 17.46 5.86 -13.40
CA VAL A 186 18.05 7.04 -12.73
C VAL A 186 19.23 6.68 -11.80
N SER A 187 19.54 5.39 -11.61
CA SER A 187 20.84 4.95 -11.09
C SER A 187 22.03 5.43 -11.95
N GLN A 188 21.80 5.93 -13.17
CA GLN A 188 22.83 6.47 -14.06
C GLN A 188 22.81 8.01 -14.21
N ASP A 189 21.78 8.73 -13.70
CA ASP A 189 21.68 10.21 -13.88
C ASP A 189 21.26 10.96 -12.58
N SER A 190 22.08 11.93 -12.16
CA SER A 190 22.13 12.39 -10.76
C SER A 190 21.03 13.35 -10.30
N SER A 191 20.38 14.08 -11.21
CA SER A 191 19.38 15.12 -10.86
C SER A 191 17.98 14.54 -10.62
N MET A 192 17.55 13.58 -11.45
CA MET A 192 16.24 12.91 -11.32
C MET A 192 16.17 12.01 -10.08
N LYS A 193 17.33 11.56 -9.57
CA LYS A 193 17.46 10.76 -8.34
C LYS A 193 16.87 11.52 -7.16
N THR A 194 17.18 12.80 -7.05
CA THR A 194 16.76 13.66 -5.93
C THR A 194 15.25 13.84 -5.87
N ALA A 195 14.56 14.01 -7.00
CA ALA A 195 13.11 14.22 -7.04
C ALA A 195 12.33 12.97 -6.61
N LEU A 196 12.80 11.79 -7.05
CA LEU A 196 12.18 10.52 -6.71
C LEU A 196 12.34 10.15 -5.22
N PHE A 197 13.58 10.26 -4.72
CA PHE A 197 13.86 10.06 -3.29
C PHE A 197 13.19 11.16 -2.44
N ALA A 198 13.02 12.38 -2.95
CA ALA A 198 12.26 13.42 -2.27
C ALA A 198 10.78 13.06 -2.13
N ALA A 199 10.13 12.53 -3.18
CA ALA A 199 8.73 12.07 -3.10
C ALA A 199 8.55 10.91 -2.11
N ALA A 200 9.48 9.95 -2.10
CA ALA A 200 9.57 8.89 -1.09
C ALA A 200 9.79 9.44 0.33
N GLY A 201 10.63 10.47 0.48
CA GLY A 201 10.91 11.15 1.74
C GLY A 201 9.69 11.88 2.33
N VAL A 202 8.80 12.41 1.47
CA VAL A 202 7.55 13.06 1.92
C VAL A 202 6.62 12.05 2.59
N GLY A 203 6.52 10.82 2.09
CA GLY A 203 5.72 9.77 2.73
C GLY A 203 6.23 9.40 4.11
N LEU A 204 7.54 9.17 4.26
CA LEU A 204 8.13 8.87 5.56
C LEU A 204 8.04 10.06 6.54
N ALA A 205 8.24 11.29 6.06
CA ALA A 205 8.11 12.49 6.88
C ALA A 205 6.66 12.66 7.39
N GLY A 206 5.67 12.41 6.52
CA GLY A 206 4.26 12.39 6.91
C GLY A 206 3.97 11.36 8.00
N LEU A 207 4.41 10.11 7.81
CA LEU A 207 4.25 9.07 8.83
C LEU A 207 4.89 9.45 10.17
N THR A 208 6.08 10.05 10.13
CA THR A 208 6.78 10.52 11.33
C THR A 208 6.02 11.62 12.04
N PHE A 209 5.52 12.60 11.28
CA PHE A 209 4.71 13.70 11.82
C PHE A 209 3.40 13.21 12.46
N LEU A 210 2.80 12.15 11.93
CA LEU A 210 1.54 11.60 12.42
C LEU A 210 1.71 10.73 13.66
N LEU A 211 2.76 9.91 13.71
CA LEU A 211 2.92 8.89 14.75
C LEU A 211 3.82 9.31 15.92
N VAL A 212 4.51 10.44 15.82
CA VAL A 212 5.39 10.97 16.90
C VAL A 212 4.75 12.19 17.61
N ARG A 213 3.44 12.41 17.41
CA ARG A 213 2.64 13.35 18.20
C ARG A 213 2.19 12.73 19.52
#